data_AF-A0AAQ3RM90-F1
#
_entry.id   AF-A0AAQ3RM90-F1
#
_cell.length_a   1.000
_cell.length_b   1.000
_cell.length_c   1.000
_cell.angle_alpha   90.00
_cell.angle_beta   90.00
_cell.angle_gamma   90.00
#
_symmetry.space_group_name_H-M   'P 1'
#
loop_
_entity.id
_entity.type
_entity.pdbx_description
1 polymer ?
#
loop_
_entity_poly.entity_id
_entity_poly.type
_entity_poly.pdbx_seq_one_letter_code
_entity_poly.pdbx_strand_id
1 'polypeptide(L)'
;MQGHPVLLNRAPTLHRLGIQALQPILVEGRAICLHPLVCKGFNAYFDGDQMAVHVPLSLAAQAEARLLMFSHTNLLSPAIVDPISLPTQDMLIGLYILTNGNRRDLRILSPREVPIEVDYESLGTYHDINGHYLVVRSTKKQIRSIYI
;
A
#
# COMPACT_ATOMS: atom_id res chain seq x y z
N MET A 1 -17.01 -6.19 5.45
CA MET A 1 -16.24 -6.62 4.26
C MET A 1 -15.04 -7.50 4.62
N GLN A 2 -15.00 -8.14 5.79
CA GLN A 2 -13.92 -9.07 6.12
C GLN A 2 -13.94 -10.23 5.12
N GLY A 3 -12.82 -10.47 4.43
CA GLY A 3 -12.73 -11.55 3.47
C GLY A 3 -13.49 -11.33 2.16
N HIS A 4 -13.83 -10.09 1.79
CA HIS A 4 -14.26 -9.77 0.41
C HIS A 4 -13.16 -8.98 -0.32
N PRO A 5 -12.59 -9.48 -1.44
CA PRO A 5 -11.56 -8.76 -2.18
C PRO A 5 -12.18 -7.63 -2.99
N VAL A 6 -11.39 -6.60 -3.31
CA VAL A 6 -11.74 -5.56 -4.30
C VAL A 6 -10.69 -5.54 -5.39
N LEU A 7 -11.09 -5.17 -6.61
CA LEU A 7 -10.17 -4.97 -7.71
C LEU A 7 -9.86 -3.48 -7.83
N LEU A 8 -8.59 -3.14 -7.88
CA LEU A 8 -8.12 -1.78 -8.14
C LEU A 8 -7.58 -1.71 -9.56
N ASN A 9 -7.86 -0.65 -10.29
CA ASN A 9 -7.42 -0.43 -11.66
C ASN A 9 -6.94 1.01 -11.88
N ARG A 10 -5.78 1.20 -12.51
CA ARG A 10 -5.33 2.51 -13.00
C ARG A 10 -5.39 2.54 -14.52
N ALA A 11 -6.05 3.55 -15.08
CA ALA A 11 -6.10 3.77 -16.53
C ALA A 11 -4.93 4.65 -17.00
N PRO A 12 -4.38 4.43 -18.21
CA PRO A 12 -4.67 3.32 -19.12
C PRO A 12 -4.05 1.99 -18.64
N THR A 13 -4.78 0.88 -18.83
CA THR A 13 -4.30 -0.46 -18.46
C THR A 13 -3.39 -1.02 -19.57
N LEU A 14 -2.07 -0.97 -19.36
CA LEU A 14 -1.08 -1.42 -20.35
C LEU A 14 -0.78 -2.92 -20.31
N HIS A 15 -1.00 -3.55 -19.16
CA HIS A 15 -0.70 -4.97 -18.94
C HIS A 15 -1.56 -5.52 -17.80
N ARG A 16 -1.56 -6.85 -17.62
CA ARG A 16 -2.40 -7.53 -16.62
C ARG A 16 -2.29 -6.97 -15.20
N LEU A 17 -1.10 -6.52 -14.80
CA LEU A 17 -0.85 -5.99 -13.46
C LEU A 17 -1.45 -4.59 -13.22
N GLY A 18 -1.96 -3.93 -14.26
CA GLY A 18 -2.71 -2.69 -14.10
C GLY A 18 -4.08 -2.88 -13.45
N ILE A 19 -4.50 -4.13 -13.24
CA ILE A 19 -5.66 -4.51 -12.42
C ILE A 19 -5.20 -5.57 -11.42
N GLN A 20 -5.37 -5.32 -10.12
CA GLN A 20 -5.05 -6.31 -9.09
C GLN A 20 -6.14 -6.37 -8.02
N ALA A 21 -6.29 -7.54 -7.41
CA ALA A 21 -7.15 -7.75 -6.27
C ALA A 21 -6.39 -7.52 -4.96
N LEU A 22 -7.04 -6.83 -4.03
CA LEU A 22 -6.49 -6.52 -2.72
C LEU A 22 -7.59 -6.64 -1.65
N GLN A 23 -7.18 -6.77 -0.39
CA GLN A 23 -8.11 -6.81 0.73
C GLN A 23 -8.31 -5.38 1.24
N PRO A 24 -9.52 -4.80 1.12
CA PRO A 24 -9.75 -3.43 1.56
C PRO A 24 -9.73 -3.33 3.09
N ILE A 25 -9.06 -2.30 3.59
CA ILE A 25 -9.13 -1.84 4.97
C ILE A 25 -9.84 -0.48 4.97
N LEU A 26 -10.87 -0.33 5.78
CA LEU A 26 -11.63 0.90 5.85
C LEU A 26 -10.85 1.95 6.65
N VAL A 27 -10.63 3.12 6.05
CA VAL A 27 -9.89 4.23 6.66
C VAL A 27 -10.69 5.53 6.54
N GLU A 28 -10.41 6.50 7.39
CA GLU A 28 -11.00 7.84 7.30
C GLU A 28 -10.29 8.67 6.23
N GLY A 29 -11.05 9.45 5.45
CA GLY A 29 -10.52 10.19 4.30
C GLY A 29 -11.37 10.06 3.03
N ARG A 30 -10.84 10.56 1.90
CA ARG A 30 -11.46 10.46 0.56
C ARG A 30 -10.50 9.94 -0.52
N ALA A 31 -9.27 9.63 -0.15
CA ALA A 31 -8.25 9.12 -1.06
C ALA A 31 -8.14 7.60 -0.90
N ILE A 32 -7.69 6.92 -1.96
CA ILE A 32 -7.29 5.52 -1.89
C ILE A 32 -5.85 5.51 -1.38
N CYS A 33 -5.59 4.79 -0.30
CA CYS A 33 -4.22 4.54 0.15
C CYS A 33 -3.73 3.26 -0.51
N LEU A 34 -2.60 3.34 -1.22
CA LEU A 34 -2.05 2.23 -2.00
C LEU A 34 -0.72 1.79 -1.41
N HIS A 35 -0.51 0.48 -1.28
CA HIS A 35 0.77 -0.06 -0.85
C HIS A 35 1.93 0.31 -1.80
N PRO A 36 3.08 0.85 -1.34
CA PRO A 36 4.16 1.33 -2.23
C PRO A 36 4.73 0.27 -3.18
N LEU A 37 4.85 -0.99 -2.72
CA LEU A 37 5.38 -2.10 -3.53
C LEU A 37 4.46 -2.54 -4.69
N VAL A 38 3.20 -2.08 -4.75
CA VAL A 38 2.32 -2.37 -5.89
C VAL A 38 2.26 -1.22 -6.89
N CYS A 39 2.77 -0.02 -6.54
CA CYS A 39 2.76 1.16 -7.41
C CYS A 39 3.37 0.89 -8.79
N LYS A 40 4.49 0.14 -8.85
CA LYS A 40 5.14 -0.23 -10.11
C LYS A 40 4.23 -1.08 -11.01
N GLY A 41 3.44 -1.98 -10.43
CA GLY A 41 2.45 -2.78 -11.16
C GLY A 41 1.30 -1.95 -11.75
N PHE A 42 0.96 -0.83 -11.13
CA PHE A 42 -0.04 0.10 -11.67
C PHE A 42 0.56 1.22 -12.54
N ASN A 43 1.90 1.31 -12.58
CA ASN A 43 2.61 2.48 -13.10
C ASN A 43 2.13 3.79 -12.44
N ALA A 44 1.82 3.74 -11.15
CA ALA A 44 1.18 4.83 -10.41
C ALA A 44 2.19 5.72 -9.65
N TYR A 45 1.88 7.00 -9.57
CA TYR A 45 2.56 8.04 -8.80
C TYR A 45 1.57 8.72 -7.84
N PHE A 46 2.07 9.39 -6.80
CA PHE A 46 1.24 10.08 -5.81
C PHE A 46 1.11 11.59 -6.07
N ASP A 47 1.06 11.99 -7.35
CA ASP A 47 0.96 13.37 -7.83
C ASP A 47 -0.46 13.78 -8.28
N GLY A 48 -1.45 12.92 -8.04
CA GLY A 48 -2.85 13.16 -8.41
C GLY A 48 -3.50 12.04 -9.22
N ASP A 49 -2.82 10.91 -9.40
CA ASP A 49 -3.37 9.73 -10.05
C ASP A 49 -4.71 9.28 -9.43
N GLN A 50 -5.62 8.86 -10.31
CA GLN A 50 -6.92 8.31 -9.92
C GLN A 50 -7.01 6.83 -10.29
N MET A 51 -7.70 6.06 -9.46
CA MET A 51 -7.90 4.62 -9.66
C MET A 51 -9.37 4.26 -9.49
N ALA A 52 -9.83 3.31 -10.31
CA ALA A 52 -11.16 2.74 -10.21
C ALA A 52 -11.15 1.54 -9.27
N VAL A 53 -12.20 1.44 -8.44
CA VAL A 53 -12.43 0.29 -7.57
C VAL A 53 -13.61 -0.50 -8.11
N HIS A 54 -13.41 -1.79 -8.36
CA HIS A 54 -14.46 -2.71 -8.76
C HIS A 54 -14.69 -3.76 -7.68
N VAL A 55 -15.96 -4.09 -7.43
CA VAL A 55 -16.36 -5.07 -6.41
C VAL A 55 -16.85 -6.34 -7.11
N PRO A 56 -16.13 -7.48 -7.02
CA PRO A 56 -16.55 -8.73 -7.63
C PRO A 56 -17.76 -9.31 -6.89
N LEU A 57 -18.92 -9.43 -7.54
CA LEU A 57 -20.16 -9.81 -6.88
C LEU A 57 -20.36 -11.34 -6.74
N SER A 58 -20.04 -12.10 -7.78
CA SER A 58 -20.27 -13.56 -7.78
C SER A 58 -19.20 -14.30 -6.97
N LEU A 59 -19.55 -15.46 -6.42
CA LEU A 59 -18.59 -16.31 -5.69
C LEU A 59 -17.43 -16.76 -6.60
N ALA A 60 -17.71 -17.04 -7.87
CA ALA A 60 -16.69 -17.37 -8.86
C ALA A 60 -15.71 -16.19 -9.07
N ALA A 61 -16.22 -14.97 -9.26
CA ALA A 61 -15.39 -13.79 -9.42
C ALA A 61 -14.56 -13.47 -8.16
N GLN A 62 -15.14 -13.66 -6.97
CA GLN A 62 -14.40 -13.51 -5.71
C GLN A 62 -13.29 -14.56 -5.56
N ALA A 63 -13.54 -15.81 -5.99
CA ALA A 63 -12.54 -16.87 -5.98
C ALA A 63 -11.41 -16.57 -6.96
N GLU A 64 -11.72 -16.18 -8.21
CA GLU A 64 -10.72 -15.77 -9.21
C GLU A 64 -9.89 -14.58 -8.75
N ALA A 65 -10.54 -13.56 -8.16
CA ALA A 65 -9.84 -12.41 -7.60
C ALA A 65 -8.83 -12.84 -6.53
N ARG A 66 -9.19 -13.80 -5.68
CA ARG A 66 -8.32 -14.32 -4.62
C ARG A 66 -7.17 -15.19 -5.12
N LEU A 67 -7.46 -16.09 -6.04
CA LEU A 67 -6.50 -17.09 -6.51
C LEU A 67 -5.55 -16.51 -7.56
N LEU A 68 -6.07 -15.69 -8.48
CA LEU A 68 -5.36 -15.29 -9.69
C LEU A 68 -4.93 -13.83 -9.66
N MET A 69 -5.77 -12.94 -9.13
CA MET A 69 -5.55 -11.49 -9.27
C MET A 69 -4.93 -10.84 -8.03
N PHE A 70 -4.75 -11.57 -6.93
CA PHE A 70 -4.29 -10.95 -5.69
C PHE A 70 -2.88 -10.38 -5.83
N SER A 71 -2.61 -9.23 -5.22
CA SER A 71 -1.30 -8.56 -5.34
C SER A 71 -0.13 -9.46 -4.93
N HIS A 72 -0.25 -10.22 -3.85
CA HIS A 72 0.80 -11.13 -3.36
C HIS A 72 1.06 -12.35 -4.25
N THR A 73 0.14 -12.73 -5.15
CA THR A 73 0.38 -13.81 -6.13
C THR A 73 1.03 -13.29 -7.42
N ASN A 74 1.05 -11.97 -7.60
CA ASN A 74 1.46 -11.29 -8.83
C ASN A 74 2.76 -10.48 -8.66
N LEU A 75 3.80 -11.13 -8.11
CA LEU A 75 5.08 -10.47 -7.77
C LEU A 75 6.05 -10.34 -8.95
N LEU A 76 5.82 -11.06 -10.05
CA LEU A 76 6.70 -11.12 -11.22
C LEU A 76 6.05 -10.45 -12.43
N SER A 77 6.88 -9.77 -13.22
CA SER A 77 6.50 -9.22 -14.52
C SER A 77 6.09 -10.34 -15.47
N PRO A 78 4.94 -10.21 -16.16
CA PRO A 78 4.49 -11.21 -17.14
C PRO A 78 5.41 -11.32 -18.36
N ALA A 79 6.18 -10.28 -18.68
CA ALA A 79 6.96 -10.22 -19.91
C ALA A 79 8.36 -10.84 -19.78
N ILE A 80 9.07 -10.52 -18.69
CA ILE A 80 10.50 -10.84 -18.53
C ILE A 80 10.76 -11.68 -17.26
N VAL A 81 9.72 -11.98 -16.45
CA VAL A 81 9.84 -12.73 -15.18
C VAL A 81 10.71 -12.01 -14.13
N ASP A 82 10.95 -10.71 -14.33
CA ASP A 82 11.61 -9.87 -13.33
C ASP A 82 10.66 -9.53 -12.17
N PRO A 83 11.17 -9.41 -10.93
CA PRO A 83 10.36 -8.99 -9.80
C PRO A 83 9.84 -7.55 -9.99
N ILE A 84 8.53 -7.38 -9.82
CA ILE A 84 7.87 -6.08 -9.96
C ILE A 84 7.66 -5.38 -8.61
N SER A 85 7.47 -6.15 -7.54
CA SER A 85 7.31 -5.63 -6.18
C SER A 85 8.65 -5.49 -5.46
N LEU A 86 9.54 -4.70 -6.07
CA LEU A 86 10.82 -4.34 -5.47
C LEU A 86 10.71 -3.05 -4.65
N PRO A 87 11.47 -2.92 -3.54
CA PRO A 87 11.64 -1.65 -2.85
C PRO A 87 12.14 -0.57 -3.81
N THR A 88 11.61 0.65 -3.67
CA THR A 88 11.97 1.81 -4.49
C THR A 88 12.49 2.95 -3.63
N GLN A 89 13.26 3.84 -4.26
CA GLN A 89 13.72 5.14 -3.74
C GLN A 89 14.02 5.14 -2.23
N ASP A 90 13.09 5.61 -1.39
CA ASP A 90 13.29 5.82 0.03
C ASP A 90 13.58 4.52 0.79
N MET A 91 12.94 3.41 0.39
CA MET A 91 13.22 2.10 0.98
C MET A 91 14.65 1.64 0.67
N LEU A 92 15.13 1.89 -0.55
CA LEU A 92 16.49 1.56 -0.95
C LEU A 92 17.52 2.47 -0.27
N ILE A 93 17.22 3.75 -0.12
CA ILE A 93 18.06 4.71 0.61
C ILE A 93 18.16 4.29 2.08
N GLY A 94 17.04 3.95 2.73
CA GLY A 94 17.03 3.45 4.10
C GLY A 94 17.87 2.19 4.26
N LEU A 95 17.67 1.19 3.39
CA LEU A 95 18.47 -0.03 3.42
C LEU A 95 19.96 0.24 3.16
N TYR A 96 20.29 1.12 2.21
CA TYR A 96 21.66 1.50 1.91
C TYR A 96 22.34 2.14 3.12
N ILE A 97 21.71 3.12 3.75
CA ILE A 97 22.26 3.78 4.96
C ILE A 97 22.49 2.76 6.07
N LEU A 98 21.55 1.85 6.30
CA LEU A 98 21.66 0.83 7.35
C LEU A 98 22.74 -0.21 7.09
N THR A 99 23.02 -0.52 5.82
CA THR A 99 23.97 -1.59 5.43
C THR A 99 25.36 -1.07 5.07
N ASN A 100 25.49 0.21 4.73
CA ASN A 100 26.78 0.80 4.39
C ASN A 100 27.56 1.10 5.68
N GLY A 101 28.62 0.31 5.94
CA GLY A 101 29.35 0.24 7.22
C GLY A 101 30.05 1.52 7.72
N ASN A 102 29.77 2.69 7.12
CA ASN A 102 30.22 3.98 7.60
C ASN A 102 29.35 4.44 8.79
N ARG A 103 29.68 3.92 9.98
CA ARG A 103 29.03 4.21 11.28
C ARG A 103 28.95 5.71 11.67
N ARG A 104 29.52 6.62 10.89
CA ARG A 104 29.45 8.07 11.16
C ARG A 104 28.06 8.63 10.87
N ASP A 105 27.38 8.09 9.86
CA ASP A 105 26.02 8.53 9.48
C ASP A 105 24.93 7.81 10.31
N LEU A 106 25.26 6.66 10.91
CA LEU A 106 24.40 5.92 11.84
C LEU A 106 24.31 6.51 13.26
N ARG A 107 25.02 7.61 13.57
CA ARG A 107 24.96 8.20 14.92
C ARG A 107 23.58 8.75 15.29
N ILE A 108 22.68 8.88 14.32
CA ILE A 108 21.29 9.31 14.53
C ILE A 108 20.38 8.11 14.88
N LEU A 109 20.82 6.86 14.64
CA LEU A 109 20.00 5.67 14.82
C LEU A 109 20.59 4.75 15.90
N SER A 110 20.31 5.08 17.16
CA SER A 110 20.63 4.20 18.29
C SER A 110 19.70 2.95 18.25
N PRO A 111 20.22 1.70 18.38
CA PRO A 111 19.41 0.49 18.21
C PRO A 111 18.35 0.24 19.30
N ARG A 112 18.27 1.09 20.33
CA ARG A 112 17.37 0.91 21.48
C ARG A 112 16.15 1.84 21.46
N GLU A 113 16.09 2.77 20.51
CA GLU A 113 15.07 3.82 20.44
C GLU A 113 14.57 4.02 19.01
N VAL A 114 14.35 2.95 18.25
CA VAL A 114 13.69 3.08 16.94
C VAL A 114 12.20 2.78 17.14
N PRO A 115 11.34 3.76 17.49
CA PRO A 115 10.02 3.74 16.90
C PRO A 115 10.27 3.88 15.39
N ILE A 116 9.80 2.91 14.61
CA ILE A 116 9.78 3.05 13.15
C ILE A 116 8.72 4.09 12.86
N GLU A 117 9.12 5.33 12.98
CA GLU A 117 8.39 6.52 12.63
C GLU A 117 9.20 7.14 11.49
N VAL A 118 8.86 6.69 10.28
CA VAL A 118 9.31 7.37 9.07
C VAL A 118 8.45 8.62 8.98
N ASP A 119 8.97 9.69 9.58
CA ASP A 119 8.41 11.03 9.50
C ASP A 119 8.41 11.45 8.03
N TYR A 120 7.26 11.29 7.38
CA TYR A 120 7.03 11.83 6.05
C TYR A 120 6.80 13.33 6.27
N GLU A 121 7.79 14.18 6.00
CA GLU A 121 7.56 15.62 5.82
C GLU A 121 6.75 15.87 4.54
N SER A 122 5.52 15.36 4.49
CA SER A 122 4.42 16.01 3.83
C SER A 122 3.81 16.89 4.91
N LEU A 123 4.03 18.21 4.85
CA LEU A 123 3.37 19.25 5.65
C LEU A 123 1.93 18.85 6.08
N GLY A 124 1.82 18.18 7.22
CA GLY A 124 0.63 17.49 7.67
C GLY A 124 0.90 16.90 9.05
N THR A 125 0.59 17.70 10.06
CA THR A 125 1.00 17.57 11.47
C THR A 125 0.90 16.18 12.08
N TYR A 126 2.01 15.85 12.72
CA TYR A 126 2.40 14.63 13.39
C TYR A 126 1.94 14.61 14.87
N HIS A 127 0.63 14.59 15.09
CA HIS A 127 0.11 14.41 16.45
C HIS A 127 -0.82 13.19 16.50
N ASP A 128 -0.42 12.27 17.37
CA ASP A 128 -1.13 11.07 17.87
C ASP A 128 -0.80 9.74 17.19
N ILE A 129 0.47 9.39 17.34
CA ILE A 129 0.95 8.01 17.30
C ILE A 129 1.00 7.55 18.76
N ASN A 130 0.11 6.62 19.11
CA ASN A 130 -0.09 5.94 20.40
C ASN A 130 -1.07 6.56 21.42
N GLY A 131 -2.27 5.98 21.51
CA GLY A 131 -3.11 6.11 22.70
C GLY A 131 -4.51 5.56 22.51
N HIS A 132 -4.77 4.36 23.05
CA HIS A 132 -6.11 3.81 23.30
C HIS A 132 -6.91 3.36 22.07
N TYR A 133 -6.93 2.03 21.82
CA TYR A 133 -8.00 1.40 21.04
C TYR A 133 -9.31 1.48 21.84
N LEU A 134 -9.99 2.61 21.77
CA LEU A 134 -11.37 2.70 22.18
C LEU A 134 -12.20 2.23 20.99
N VAL A 135 -12.75 1.02 21.07
CA VAL A 135 -13.74 0.53 20.11
C VAL A 135 -15.01 1.38 20.32
N VAL A 136 -15.02 2.57 19.73
CA VAL A 136 -16.20 3.41 19.68
C VAL A 136 -17.07 2.86 18.55
N ARG A 137 -18.07 2.05 18.92
CA ARG A 137 -19.21 1.79 18.04
C ARG A 137 -19.92 3.11 17.79
N SER A 138 -19.56 3.81 16.72
CA SER A 138 -20.27 5.01 16.28
C SER A 138 -21.38 4.61 15.33
N THR A 139 -22.62 4.69 15.82
CA THR A 139 -23.82 4.72 14.99
C THR A 139 -23.80 6.02 14.18
N LYS A 140 -23.73 5.92 12.84
CA LYS A 140 -23.66 7.00 11.83
C LYS A 140 -22.28 7.67 11.62
N LYS A 141 -21.40 7.09 10.81
CA LYS A 141 -20.31 7.83 10.12
C LYS A 141 -20.05 7.23 8.73
N GLN A 142 -20.23 8.05 7.69
CA GLN A 142 -19.91 7.71 6.30
C GLN A 142 -18.40 7.43 6.19
N ILE A 143 -18.04 6.16 6.06
CA ILE A 143 -16.67 5.76 5.75
C ILE A 143 -16.40 6.11 4.27
N ARG A 144 -15.36 6.89 3.98
CA ARG A 144 -15.12 7.47 2.65
C ARG A 144 -13.76 7.14 2.00
N SER A 145 -12.95 6.27 2.59
CA SER A 145 -11.69 5.81 1.96
C SER A 145 -11.36 4.35 2.24
N ILE A 146 -10.58 3.76 1.35
CA ILE A 146 -10.14 2.38 1.38
C ILE A 146 -8.61 2.38 1.32
N TYR A 147 -7.98 1.74 2.28
CA TYR A 147 -6.58 1.34 2.23
C TYR A 147 -6.50 -0.02 1.54
N ILE A 148 -5.67 -0.10 0.50
CA ILE A 148 -5.60 -1.21 -0.43
C ILE A 148 -4.15 -1.70 -0.54
#